data_AF-A0A6J4J9I2-F1
#
_entry.id   AF-A0A6J4J9I2-F1
#
_cell.length_a   1.000
_cell.length_b   1.000
_cell.length_c   1.000
_cell.angle_alpha   90.00
_cell.angle_beta   90.00
_cell.angle_gamma   90.00
#
_symmetry.space_group_name_H-M   'P 1'
#
loop_
_entity.id
_entity.type
_entity.pdbx_description
1 polymer ?
#
loop_
_entity_poly.entity_id
_entity_poly.type
_entity_poly.pdbx_seq_one_letter_code
_entity_poly.pdbx_strand_id
1 'polypeptide(L)'
;MRRETSLTLIPRPSSLIPHTMIQITRLGGQEVWVNADLIEFVETTPDTIITLTTGKKVLVRESADEVTGRVLAFRRAAGARPFAAGRHALAPGTAESLGPGEP
;
A
#
# COMPACT_ATOMS: atom_id res chain seq x y z
N MET A 1 -19.31 40.13 32.09
CA MET A 1 -20.45 39.19 32.08
C MET A 1 -20.39 38.40 30.78
N ARG A 2 -20.59 37.09 30.86
CA ARG A 2 -20.33 36.05 29.85
C ARG A 2 -21.05 36.34 28.51
N ARG A 3 -20.60 35.89 27.33
CA ARG A 3 -20.66 34.50 26.86
C ARG A 3 -19.58 34.21 25.80
N GLU A 4 -18.52 33.50 26.21
CA GLU A 4 -17.73 32.65 25.33
C GLU A 4 -18.67 31.62 24.71
N THR A 5 -18.97 31.77 23.43
CA THR A 5 -19.76 30.81 22.69
C THR A 5 -18.83 29.63 22.39
N SER A 6 -18.97 28.60 23.21
CA SER A 6 -18.31 27.30 23.06
C SER A 6 -18.49 26.81 21.63
N LEU A 7 -17.42 26.92 20.84
CA LEU A 7 -17.32 26.36 19.50
C LEU A 7 -17.27 24.84 19.70
N THR A 8 -18.43 24.18 19.66
CA THR A 8 -18.48 22.73 19.62
C THR A 8 -17.77 22.32 18.33
N LEU A 9 -16.55 21.83 18.50
CA LEU A 9 -15.73 21.19 17.48
C LEU A 9 -16.45 19.92 17.04
N ILE A 10 -17.48 20.07 16.21
CA ILE A 10 -17.98 18.97 15.38
C ILE A 10 -16.80 18.66 14.45
N PRO A 11 -16.19 17.45 14.51
CA PRO A 11 -15.14 17.11 13.59
C PRO A 11 -15.75 17.13 12.18
N ARG A 12 -15.46 18.17 11.40
CA ARG A 12 -15.82 18.18 9.97
C ARG A 12 -15.15 16.95 9.36
N PRO A 13 -15.89 16.00 8.75
CA PRO A 13 -15.25 14.89 8.07
C PRO A 13 -14.49 15.46 6.86
N SER A 14 -13.17 15.57 7.02
CA SER A 14 -12.18 15.29 5.98
C SER A 14 -12.43 15.90 4.59
N SER A 15 -12.52 17.23 4.47
CA SER A 15 -12.47 17.90 3.16
C SER A 15 -11.06 17.91 2.52
N LEU A 16 -10.13 17.13 3.07
CA LEU A 16 -8.74 17.00 2.69
C LEU A 16 -8.30 15.54 2.88
N ILE A 17 -9.11 14.55 2.49
CA ILE A 17 -8.58 13.17 2.42
C ILE A 17 -7.41 13.27 1.44
N PRO A 18 -6.14 13.17 1.91
CA PRO A 18 -5.03 13.28 1.00
C PRO A 18 -5.18 12.15 -0.02
N HIS A 19 -4.85 12.44 -1.28
CA HIS A 19 -4.78 11.50 -2.39
C HIS A 19 -3.65 10.48 -2.12
N THR A 20 -3.72 9.76 -1.01
CA THR A 20 -2.70 8.86 -0.48
C THR A 20 -3.28 7.91 0.56
N MET A 21 -4.60 7.76 0.64
CA MET A 21 -5.25 6.88 1.61
C MET A 21 -5.56 5.53 0.98
N ILE A 22 -5.12 4.45 1.62
CA ILE A 22 -5.45 3.06 1.27
C ILE A 22 -6.41 2.48 2.30
N GLN A 23 -7.38 1.70 1.84
CA GLN A 23 -8.29 0.98 2.69
C GLN A 23 -7.66 -0.34 3.13
N ILE A 24 -7.72 -0.60 4.42
CA ILE A 24 -7.23 -1.84 5.06
C ILE A 24 -8.20 -2.30 6.13
N THR A 25 -8.19 -3.59 6.44
CA THR A 25 -9.07 -4.19 7.43
C THR A 25 -8.28 -4.61 8.66
N ARG A 26 -8.62 -4.04 9.81
CA ARG A 26 -8.00 -4.46 11.06
C ARG A 26 -8.38 -5.90 11.41
N LEU A 27 -7.56 -6.56 12.22
CA LEU A 27 -7.87 -7.89 12.76
C LEU A 27 -9.24 -7.95 13.47
N GLY A 28 -9.71 -6.85 14.04
CA GLY A 28 -11.04 -6.72 14.64
C GLY A 28 -12.21 -6.55 13.67
N GLY A 29 -11.99 -6.67 12.35
CA GLY A 29 -13.04 -6.49 11.33
C GLY A 29 -13.43 -5.03 11.06
N GLN A 30 -12.73 -4.07 11.66
CA GLN A 30 -12.95 -2.65 11.40
C GLN A 30 -12.14 -2.21 10.18
N GLU A 31 -12.85 -1.65 9.20
CA GLU A 31 -12.26 -1.02 8.03
C GLU A 31 -11.66 0.32 8.41
N VAL A 32 -10.40 0.53 8.05
CA VAL A 32 -9.70 1.78 8.32
C VAL A 32 -8.95 2.26 7.09
N TRP A 33 -8.88 3.58 6.96
CA TRP A 33 -8.12 4.23 5.90
C TRP A 33 -6.79 4.71 6.48
N VAL A 34 -5.70 4.26 5.86
CA VAL A 34 -4.34 4.59 6.29
C VAL A 34 -3.61 5.28 5.15
N ASN A 35 -2.81 6.28 5.50
CA ASN A 35 -1.99 6.96 4.52
C ASN A 35 -0.83 6.04 4.09
N ALA A 36 -0.78 5.69 2.80
CA ALA A 36 0.22 4.80 2.23
C ALA A 36 1.65 5.37 2.30
N ASP A 37 1.81 6.69 2.27
CA ASP A 37 3.12 7.36 2.35
C ASP A 37 3.68 7.37 3.78
N LEU A 38 2.80 7.23 4.78
CA LEU A 38 3.18 7.10 6.19
C LEU A 38 3.49 5.65 6.59
N ILE A 39 3.37 4.69 5.69
CA ILE A 39 3.72 3.30 5.99
C ILE A 39 5.24 3.19 5.98
N GLU A 40 5.79 2.80 7.12
CA GLU A 40 7.23 2.63 7.30
C GLU A 40 7.63 1.18 6.99
N PHE A 41 6.97 0.22 7.64
CA PHE A 41 7.22 -1.21 7.45
C PHE A 41 5.92 -2.01 7.47
N VAL A 42 5.88 -3.10 6.70
CA VAL A 42 4.81 -4.10 6.77
C VAL A 42 5.46 -5.45 7.04
N GLU A 43 5.19 -6.01 8.21
CA GLU A 43 5.75 -7.28 8.65
C GLU A 43 4.63 -8.31 8.81
N THR A 44 4.85 -9.57 8.39
CA THR A 44 3.87 -10.64 8.54
C THR A 44 4.40 -11.66 9.54
N THR A 45 3.88 -11.65 10.78
CA THR A 45 4.29 -12.59 11.84
C THR A 45 3.25 -12.70 12.96
N PRO A 46 2.57 -13.85 13.16
CA PRO A 46 1.83 -14.63 12.14
C PRO A 46 0.71 -13.82 11.46
N ASP A 47 0.32 -12.70 12.08
CA ASP A 47 -0.58 -11.69 11.53
C ASP A 47 0.23 -10.54 10.92
N THR A 48 -0.38 -9.75 10.03
CA THR A 48 0.33 -8.62 9.40
C THR A 48 0.25 -7.38 10.27
N ILE A 49 1.39 -6.73 10.47
CA ILE A 49 1.57 -5.51 11.24
C ILE A 49 2.05 -4.42 10.30
N ILE A 50 1.27 -3.34 10.20
CA ILE A 50 1.67 -2.11 9.52
C ILE A 50 2.21 -1.15 10.57
N THR A 51 3.49 -0.84 10.48
CA THR A 51 4.13 0.20 11.28
C THR A 51 4.14 1.50 10.49
N LEU A 52 3.57 2.55 11.08
CA LEU A 52 3.60 3.90 10.52
C LEU A 52 4.85 4.65 10.98
N THR A 53 5.28 5.63 10.20
CA THR A 53 6.39 6.55 10.55
C THR A 53 6.17 7.33 11.85
N THR A 54 4.92 7.34 12.34
CA THR A 54 4.55 7.90 13.66
C THR A 54 4.82 6.96 14.84
N GLY A 55 5.30 5.74 14.58
CA GLY A 55 5.45 4.66 15.57
C GLY A 55 4.16 3.90 15.88
N LYS A 56 3.03 4.27 15.29
CA LYS A 56 1.76 3.54 15.45
C LYS A 56 1.81 2.22 14.68
N LYS A 57 1.43 1.14 15.35
CA LYS A 57 1.33 -0.20 14.77
C LYS A 57 -0.13 -0.60 14.60
N VAL A 58 -0.49 -1.08 13.41
CA VAL A 58 -1.85 -1.50 13.08
C VAL A 58 -1.81 -2.97 12.65
N LEU A 59 -2.51 -3.80 13.40
CA LEU A 59 -2.71 -5.21 13.11
C LEU A 59 -3.82 -5.36 12.07
N VAL A 60 -3.49 -5.92 10.92
CA VAL A 60 -4.38 -6.12 9.77
C VAL A 60 -4.49 -7.58 9.39
N ARG A 61 -5.57 -7.94 8.70
CA ARG A 61 -5.79 -9.31 8.22
C ARG A 61 -5.10 -9.57 6.88
N GLU A 62 -4.86 -8.51 6.13
CA GLU A 62 -4.26 -8.59 4.81
C GLU A 62 -2.77 -8.93 4.88
N SER A 63 -2.29 -9.68 3.90
CA SER A 63 -0.86 -9.99 3.80
C SER A 63 -0.04 -8.77 3.38
N ALA A 64 1.26 -8.78 3.67
CA ALA A 64 2.17 -7.72 3.24
C ALA A 64 2.13 -7.47 1.72
N ASP A 65 1.99 -8.53 0.93
CA ASP A 65 1.86 -8.47 -0.53
C ASP A 65 0.57 -7.72 -0.94
N GLU A 66 -0.54 -8.00 -0.28
CA GLU A 66 -1.84 -7.39 -0.57
C GLU A 66 -1.85 -5.89 -0.22
N VAL A 67 -1.27 -5.53 0.92
CA VAL A 67 -1.06 -4.13 1.31
C VAL A 67 -0.16 -3.43 0.29
N THR A 68 0.95 -4.06 -0.10
CA THR A 68 1.88 -3.52 -1.11
C THR A 68 1.21 -3.37 -2.47
N GLY A 69 0.39 -4.34 -2.89
CA GLY A 69 -0.40 -4.32 -4.11
C GLY A 69 -1.37 -3.15 -4.14
N ARG A 70 -2.06 -2.86 -3.03
CA ARG A 70 -2.95 -1.69 -2.92
C ARG A 70 -2.18 -0.37 -2.96
N VAL A 71 -1.02 -0.30 -2.30
CA VAL A 71 -0.13 0.88 -2.39
C VAL A 71 0.35 1.09 -3.83
N LEU A 72 0.75 0.03 -4.53
CA LEU A 72 1.16 0.08 -5.92
C LEU A 72 0.01 0.47 -6.86
N ALA A 73 -1.17 -0.11 -6.68
CA ALA A 73 -2.37 0.25 -7.43
C ALA A 73 -2.74 1.73 -7.22
N PHE A 74 -2.65 2.20 -5.97
CA PHE A 74 -2.84 3.60 -5.62
C PHE A 74 -1.82 4.50 -6.33
N ARG A 75 -0.52 4.18 -6.26
CA ARG A 75 0.54 4.95 -6.94
C ARG A 75 0.38 4.93 -8.47
N ARG A 76 -0.09 3.82 -9.05
CA ARG A 76 -0.42 3.74 -10.48
C ARG A 76 -1.57 4.67 -10.84
N ALA A 77 -2.65 4.67 -10.05
CA ALA A 77 -3.79 5.55 -10.26
C ALA A 77 -3.46 7.04 -10.02
N ALA A 78 -2.63 7.34 -9.02
CA ALA A 78 -2.26 8.69 -8.62
C ALA A 78 -1.17 9.33 -9.50
N GLY A 79 -0.39 8.55 -10.26
CA GLY A 79 0.77 9.11 -10.96
C GLY A 79 1.40 8.31 -12.10
N ALA A 80 0.81 7.24 -12.63
CA ALA A 80 1.49 6.50 -13.70
C ALA A 80 0.93 6.82 -15.10
N ARG A 81 1.58 7.72 -15.84
CA ARG A 81 2.53 7.28 -16.88
C ARG A 81 3.33 6.06 -16.41
N PRO A 82 3.28 4.94 -17.14
CA PRO A 82 3.84 3.69 -16.68
C PRO A 82 5.32 3.87 -16.31
N PHE A 83 5.66 3.59 -15.06
CA PHE A 83 7.04 3.29 -14.69
C PHE A 83 7.39 2.05 -15.50
N ALA A 84 8.18 2.24 -16.55
CA ALA A 84 8.68 1.16 -17.39
C ALA A 84 9.32 0.14 -16.45
N ALA A 85 8.62 -0.97 -16.23
CA ALA A 85 9.11 -2.07 -15.43
C ALA A 85 10.44 -2.49 -16.06
N GLY A 86 11.52 -2.24 -15.33
CA GLY A 86 12.86 -2.65 -15.72
C GLY A 86 12.84 -4.14 -15.98
N ARG A 87 12.99 -4.51 -17.26
CA ARG A 87 13.81 -5.59 -17.80
C ARG A 87 14.35 -6.56 -16.74
N HIS A 88 13.53 -7.46 -16.23
CA HIS A 88 13.98 -8.65 -15.54
C HIS A 88 12.87 -9.72 -15.58
N ALA A 89 12.54 -10.16 -16.79
CA ALA A 89 11.92 -11.46 -17.00
C ALA A 89 13.03 -12.41 -17.44
N LEU A 90 13.28 -13.40 -16.59
CA LEU A 90 14.31 -14.42 -16.74
C LEU A 90 14.16 -15.12 -18.10
N ALA A 91 15.28 -15.31 -18.79
CA ALA A 91 15.37 -16.24 -19.91
C ALA A 91 15.13 -17.67 -19.37
N PRO A 92 14.20 -18.46 -19.93
CA PRO A 92 14.19 -19.89 -19.66
C PRO A 92 15.38 -20.51 -20.42
N GLY A 93 16.46 -20.75 -19.70
CA GLY A 93 17.48 -21.70 -20.12
C GLY A 93 16.97 -23.11 -19.91
N THR A 94 16.73 -23.84 -20.99
CA THR A 94 16.78 -25.31 -21.12
C THR A 94 16.89 -25.55 -22.64
N ALA A 95 18.10 -25.59 -23.19
CA ALA A 95 18.93 -26.76 -23.38
C ALA A 95 18.52 -27.61 -24.60
N GLU A 96 19.56 -28.03 -25.33
CA GLU A 96 19.63 -29.17 -26.26
C GLU A 96 19.42 -28.94 -27.77
N SER A 97 20.58 -28.76 -28.43
CA SER A 97 21.12 -29.58 -29.51
C SER A 97 20.21 -29.98 -30.68
N LEU A 98 20.54 -29.47 -31.88
CA LEU A 98 20.97 -30.30 -33.03
C LEU A 98 21.15 -29.42 -34.27
N GLY A 99 22.39 -29.30 -34.73
CA GLY A 99 22.67 -28.91 -36.12
C GLY A 99 22.20 -30.00 -37.08
N PRO A 100 21.90 -29.64 -38.32
CA PRO A 100 22.89 -29.86 -39.38
C PRO A 100 23.02 -28.60 -40.26
N GLY A 101 24.22 -28.22 -40.66
CA GLY A 101 24.89 -28.83 -41.81
C GLY A 101 24.70 -27.90 -42.99
N GLU A 102 25.78 -27.18 -43.33
CA GLU A 102 25.91 -26.37 -44.54
C GLU A 102 25.49 -27.17 -45.80
N PRO A 103 25.02 -26.45 -46.82
CA PRO A 103 25.69 -26.56 -48.12
C PRO A 103 26.25 -25.23 -48.63
#